data_AF-A0A5R9E5C3-F1
#
_entry.id   AF-A0A5R9E5C3-F1
#
_cell.length_a   1.000
_cell.length_b   1.000
_cell.length_c   1.000
_cell.angle_alpha   90.00
_cell.angle_beta   90.00
_cell.angle_gamma   90.00
#
_symmetry.space_group_name_H-M   'P 1'
#
loop_
_entity.id
_entity.type
_entity.pdbx_description
1 polymer ?
#
loop_
_entity_poly.entity_id
_entity_poly.type
_entity_poly.pdbx_seq_one_letter_code
_entity_poly.pdbx_strand_id
1 'polypeptide(L)'
;MENVRHLEPRNEADPHGPEYLDAERYILGDCMYDGRNVDTLRAAGFQRHDFSQPAHELIWDVLCALHDKGEPTGATAVVIALDKRKELQRAGTANYVSHLSNFISGDPTYYALEVRKRAELRAEADLGRRLVQQATAPDAEPGAAVTFIDDYLQRQKERAAGRSGDPADALLAELLDASALDNMPTLEPLVGDLLHLDTLARIIGPSGHMKSFVTIDLAGHVGTGMRWHGHYVRQGTVVYLVAEGARGIRQRVRAWENHYGVKMDNVLFLPRPVQARGAEWDVLIEAMRRLGPQLIVIDTQARVSVGVEENSNTELGIVIERMDDLRRATEACVLLIHHTGHVGEHGRGASAAKGALQSEMHVSKKGDNARNIVVTMKVGKQKDSEEGADLQFGLKVVTLDGEYKPDGRPVTSVVLESLDLRGPAEPVKGTPEWLVTVLDKADIPMRWGSPRVIKWCSEYGIQMRKDKIEEAVRQRKRRDSLDEAQEAPEDLPPNLPRDLERETPPDLGGTSGEFEQNRRSNIPPNPGGGRGDGPSKPPSPRSPSREGGGVGEDEKTTTPDTPLCTICTQPMNTDWANRGYDTHIGCDPHTGSHPDTGHGAA
;
A
#
# COMPACT_ATOMS: atom_id res chain seq x y z
N MET A 1 16.42 -1.52 -52.47
CA MET A 1 16.56 -1.04 -51.08
C MET A 1 18.02 -1.21 -50.66
N GLU A 2 18.92 -0.50 -51.31
CA GLU A 2 20.32 -0.37 -50.89
C GLU A 2 20.42 0.98 -50.19
N ASN A 3 20.62 0.98 -48.87
CA ASN A 3 21.15 2.09 -48.07
C ASN A 3 21.18 1.73 -46.57
N VAL A 4 21.76 0.58 -46.23
CA VAL A 4 22.32 0.39 -44.88
C VAL A 4 23.83 0.45 -45.09
N ARG A 5 24.39 1.65 -45.02
CA ARG A 5 25.83 1.84 -44.90
C ARG A 5 26.26 1.08 -43.64
N HIS A 6 27.12 0.10 -43.81
CA HIS A 6 27.95 -0.44 -42.74
C HIS A 6 28.66 0.74 -42.07
N LEU A 7 28.12 1.19 -40.93
CA LEU A 7 28.87 1.96 -39.96
C LEU A 7 29.80 0.95 -39.28
N GLU A 8 30.96 0.72 -39.88
CA GLU A 8 32.10 0.27 -39.08
C GLU A 8 32.35 1.38 -38.04
N PRO A 9 32.35 1.06 -36.74
CA PRO A 9 32.69 2.05 -35.74
C PRO A 9 34.12 2.50 -36.00
N ARG A 10 34.29 3.79 -36.31
CA ARG A 10 35.61 4.42 -36.37
C ARG A 10 36.30 4.22 -35.02
N ASN A 11 37.29 3.36 -35.02
CA ASN A 11 38.19 3.10 -33.90
C ASN A 11 39.23 4.25 -33.81
N GLU A 12 38.78 5.49 -33.65
CA GLU A 12 39.64 6.70 -33.63
C GLU A 12 39.92 7.23 -32.21
N ALA A 13 39.32 6.66 -31.17
CA ALA A 13 39.69 6.95 -29.79
C ALA A 13 40.12 5.66 -29.10
N ASP A 14 41.43 5.40 -29.06
CA ASP A 14 41.98 4.41 -28.14
C ASP A 14 41.56 4.81 -26.71
N PRO A 15 40.71 4.03 -26.02
CA PRO A 15 40.29 4.33 -24.65
C PRO A 15 41.46 4.31 -23.66
N HIS A 16 42.64 3.85 -24.10
CA HIS A 16 43.85 3.64 -23.31
C HIS A 16 45.01 4.53 -23.73
N GLY A 17 44.75 5.66 -24.41
CA GLY A 17 45.79 6.63 -24.75
C GLY A 17 46.67 6.99 -23.53
N PRO A 18 48.01 7.06 -23.68
CA PRO A 18 48.96 7.22 -22.56
C PRO A 18 48.71 8.47 -21.73
N GLU A 19 48.21 9.55 -22.35
CA GLU A 19 47.88 10.83 -21.70
C GLU A 19 46.79 10.70 -20.62
N TYR A 20 45.92 9.69 -20.70
CA TYR A 20 44.80 9.49 -19.77
C TYR A 20 45.17 8.61 -18.58
N LEU A 21 46.09 7.67 -18.78
CA LEU A 21 46.70 6.94 -17.68
C LEU A 21 47.51 7.90 -16.80
N ASP A 22 48.13 8.90 -17.40
CA ASP A 22 48.83 9.95 -16.65
C ASP A 22 47.87 10.81 -15.82
N ALA A 23 46.66 11.10 -16.32
CA ALA A 23 45.64 11.81 -15.54
C ALA A 23 45.26 11.08 -14.24
N GLU A 24 45.04 9.76 -14.30
CA GLU A 24 44.78 8.95 -13.10
C GLU A 24 45.96 8.94 -12.12
N ARG A 25 47.19 8.93 -12.65
CA ARG A 25 48.41 8.98 -11.83
C ARG A 25 48.56 10.33 -11.12
N TYR A 26 48.24 11.44 -11.79
CA TYR A 26 48.24 12.77 -11.18
C TYR A 26 47.25 12.86 -10.02
N ILE A 27 46.04 12.31 -10.17
CA ILE A 27 45.04 12.26 -9.10
C ILE A 27 45.60 11.53 -7.86
N LEU A 28 46.15 10.32 -8.06
CA LEU A 28 46.69 9.53 -6.95
C LEU A 28 47.94 10.18 -6.33
N GLY A 29 48.82 10.74 -7.15
CA GLY A 29 50.04 11.42 -6.70
C GLY A 29 49.75 12.68 -5.90
N ASP A 30 48.79 13.50 -6.34
CA ASP A 30 48.33 14.68 -5.59
C ASP A 30 47.70 14.31 -4.24
N CYS A 31 46.94 13.20 -4.16
CA CYS A 31 46.41 12.68 -2.88
C CYS A 31 47.49 12.10 -1.96
N MET A 32 48.55 11.52 -2.52
CA MET A 32 49.73 11.08 -1.75
C MET A 32 50.54 12.27 -1.25
N TYR A 33 50.57 13.38 -2.00
CA TYR A 33 51.25 14.60 -1.62
C TYR A 33 50.51 15.35 -0.51
N ASP A 34 49.19 15.50 -0.65
CA ASP A 34 48.32 16.14 0.34
C ASP A 34 47.01 15.37 0.48
N GLY A 35 46.81 14.75 1.64
CA GLY A 35 45.60 13.98 1.94
C GLY A 35 44.31 14.78 1.74
N ARG A 36 44.31 16.11 1.96
CA ARG A 36 43.11 16.97 1.80
C ARG A 36 42.55 16.96 0.37
N ASN A 37 43.36 16.55 -0.62
CA ASN A 37 42.90 16.37 -1.99
C ASN A 37 41.85 15.24 -2.10
N VAL A 38 41.86 14.24 -1.21
CA VAL A 38 40.81 13.21 -1.17
C VAL A 38 39.45 13.85 -0.87
N ASP A 39 39.36 14.77 0.08
CA ASP A 39 38.10 15.47 0.41
C ASP A 39 37.64 16.33 -0.76
N THR A 40 38.57 17.03 -1.39
CA THR A 40 38.30 17.89 -2.56
C THR A 40 37.71 17.08 -3.70
N LEU A 41 38.29 15.91 -3.98
CA LEU A 41 37.84 15.00 -5.03
C LEU A 41 36.50 14.33 -4.69
N ARG A 42 36.32 13.89 -3.44
CA ARG A 42 35.02 13.36 -2.96
C ARG A 42 33.92 14.41 -3.07
N ALA A 43 34.20 15.67 -2.68
CA ALA A 43 33.27 16.78 -2.82
C ALA A 43 32.97 17.12 -4.30
N ALA A 44 33.93 16.91 -5.18
CA ALA A 44 33.74 16.98 -6.63
C ALA A 44 33.03 15.74 -7.23
N GLY A 45 32.57 14.79 -6.40
CA GLY A 45 31.84 13.60 -6.81
C GLY A 45 32.69 12.53 -7.49
N PHE A 46 34.01 12.55 -7.29
CA PHE A 46 34.93 11.53 -7.81
C PHE A 46 34.85 10.23 -7.01
N GLN A 47 34.74 9.10 -7.69
CA GLN A 47 34.49 7.79 -7.12
C GLN A 47 35.53 6.78 -7.59
N ARG A 48 35.68 5.69 -6.82
CA ARG A 48 36.60 4.59 -7.10
C ARG A 48 36.50 4.07 -8.54
N HIS A 49 35.29 3.85 -9.03
CA HIS A 49 35.05 3.26 -10.36
C HIS A 49 35.28 4.25 -11.52
N ASP A 50 35.67 5.49 -11.22
CA ASP A 50 36.08 6.44 -12.25
C ASP A 50 37.45 6.08 -12.83
N PHE A 51 38.30 5.39 -12.06
CA PHE A 51 39.57 4.86 -12.56
C PHE A 51 39.33 3.77 -13.61
N SER A 52 40.16 3.77 -14.65
CA SER A 52 40.19 2.71 -15.66
C SER A 52 41.04 1.52 -15.25
N GLN A 53 42.04 1.75 -14.37
CA GLN A 53 42.91 0.68 -13.89
C GLN A 53 42.45 0.14 -12.53
N PRO A 54 42.24 -1.19 -12.39
CA PRO A 54 41.95 -1.80 -11.09
C PRO A 54 43.02 -1.55 -10.02
N ALA A 55 44.28 -1.38 -10.43
CA ALA A 55 45.37 -1.02 -9.53
C ALA A 55 45.15 0.36 -8.89
N HIS A 56 44.63 1.33 -9.66
CA HIS A 56 44.36 2.68 -9.17
C HIS A 56 43.15 2.72 -8.23
N GLU A 57 42.12 1.91 -8.50
CA GLU A 57 40.99 1.73 -7.57
C GLU A 57 41.47 1.28 -6.17
N LEU A 58 42.33 0.26 -6.12
CA LEU A 58 42.87 -0.27 -4.86
C LEU A 58 43.70 0.79 -4.11
N ILE A 59 44.50 1.56 -4.84
CA ILE A 59 45.32 2.63 -4.26
C ILE A 59 44.42 3.75 -3.71
N TRP A 60 43.36 4.12 -4.44
CA TRP A 60 42.36 5.08 -3.99
C TRP A 60 41.65 4.66 -2.71
N ASP A 61 41.22 3.39 -2.60
CA ASP A 61 40.57 2.86 -1.39
C ASP A 61 41.50 2.97 -0.17
N VAL A 62 42.79 2.68 -0.36
CA VAL A 62 43.78 2.78 0.71
C VAL A 62 44.03 4.24 1.09
N LEU A 63 44.14 5.15 0.13
CA LEU A 63 44.27 6.58 0.38
C LEU A 63 43.08 7.13 1.18
N CYS A 64 41.86 6.78 0.75
CA CYS A 64 40.63 7.09 1.46
C CYS A 64 40.67 6.60 2.90
N ALA A 65 40.96 5.31 3.11
CA ALA A 65 40.96 4.70 4.44
C ALA A 65 42.06 5.24 5.37
N LEU A 66 43.22 5.64 4.83
CA LEU A 66 44.28 6.28 5.60
C LEU A 66 43.85 7.69 6.03
N HIS A 67 43.28 8.47 5.11
CA HIS A 67 42.75 9.80 5.39
C HIS A 67 41.65 9.74 6.45
N ASP A 68 40.65 8.86 6.28
CA ASP A 68 39.51 8.75 7.20
C ASP A 68 39.96 8.43 8.65
N LYS A 69 41.14 7.84 8.82
CA LYS A 69 41.77 7.55 10.13
C LYS A 69 42.70 8.67 10.64
N GLY A 70 42.92 9.72 9.86
CA GLY A 70 43.93 10.75 10.12
C GLY A 70 45.37 10.24 10.01
N GLU A 71 45.60 9.14 9.29
CA GLU A 71 46.92 8.57 9.05
C GLU A 71 47.62 9.24 7.84
N PRO A 72 48.96 9.20 7.75
CA PRO A 72 49.67 9.76 6.59
C PRO A 72 49.26 9.09 5.28
N THR A 73 49.00 9.87 4.23
CA THR A 73 48.60 9.38 2.89
C THR A 73 49.77 9.23 1.90
N GLY A 74 51.01 9.55 2.33
CA GLY A 74 52.19 9.47 1.48
C GLY A 74 52.47 8.05 0.95
N ALA A 75 53.22 7.96 -0.16
CA ALA A 75 53.43 6.70 -0.88
C ALA A 75 53.94 5.55 0.01
N THR A 76 54.85 5.80 0.95
CA THR A 76 55.33 4.77 1.89
C THR A 76 54.21 4.23 2.77
N ALA A 77 53.32 5.10 3.26
CA ALA A 77 52.18 4.68 4.09
C ALA A 77 51.18 3.85 3.28
N VAL A 78 50.91 4.26 2.03
CA VAL A 78 50.06 3.51 1.09
C VAL A 78 50.66 2.13 0.79
N VAL A 79 51.97 2.03 0.54
CA VAL A 79 52.67 0.74 0.35
C VAL A 79 52.51 -0.16 1.58
N ILE A 80 52.75 0.36 2.78
CA ILE A 80 52.61 -0.40 4.03
C ILE A 80 51.16 -0.89 4.21
N ALA A 81 50.18 -0.03 3.92
CA ALA A 81 48.78 -0.38 4.06
C ALA A 81 48.34 -1.44 3.03
N LEU A 82 48.78 -1.33 1.77
CA LEU A 82 48.54 -2.32 0.72
C LEU A 82 49.21 -3.67 1.03
N ASP A 83 50.41 -3.66 1.60
CA ASP A 83 51.13 -4.88 2.00
C ASP A 83 50.41 -5.59 3.16
N LYS A 84 49.97 -4.84 4.17
CA LYS A 84 49.14 -5.37 5.27
C LYS A 84 47.85 -6.02 4.76
N ARG A 85 47.25 -5.48 3.70
CA ARG A 85 46.06 -6.04 3.04
C ARG A 85 46.36 -7.18 2.07
N LYS A 86 47.64 -7.51 1.82
CA LYS A 86 48.11 -8.46 0.81
C LYS A 86 47.66 -8.11 -0.63
N GLU A 87 47.49 -6.82 -0.90
CA GLU A 87 47.02 -6.30 -2.21
C GLU A 87 48.12 -5.59 -3.00
N LEU A 88 49.31 -5.40 -2.42
CA LEU A 88 50.42 -4.65 -3.03
C LEU A 88 50.81 -5.13 -4.43
N GLN A 89 50.79 -6.44 -4.68
CA GLN A 89 51.08 -6.99 -6.01
C GLN A 89 50.03 -6.59 -7.05
N ARG A 90 48.75 -6.58 -6.66
CA ARG A 90 47.63 -6.18 -7.52
C ARG A 90 47.61 -4.67 -7.78
N ALA A 91 48.15 -3.88 -6.84
CA ALA A 91 48.31 -2.44 -6.97
C ALA A 91 49.57 -2.01 -7.76
N GLY A 92 50.29 -2.94 -8.40
CA GLY A 92 51.45 -2.62 -9.25
C GLY A 92 52.81 -2.68 -8.55
N THR A 93 52.90 -3.25 -7.34
CA THR A 93 54.10 -3.36 -6.49
C THR A 93 54.54 -2.06 -5.82
N ALA A 94 55.44 -2.17 -4.83
CA ALA A 94 55.98 -1.01 -4.10
C ALA A 94 56.64 0.04 -5.02
N ASN A 95 57.30 -0.40 -6.10
CA ASN A 95 57.96 0.51 -7.04
C ASN A 95 56.94 1.38 -7.78
N TYR A 96 55.82 0.81 -8.23
CA TYR A 96 54.80 1.58 -8.94
C TYR A 96 54.12 2.60 -8.02
N VAL A 97 53.67 2.15 -6.84
CA VAL A 97 53.01 3.02 -5.86
C VAL A 97 53.94 4.17 -5.44
N SER A 98 55.23 3.87 -5.24
CA SER A 98 56.22 4.91 -4.96
C SER A 98 56.41 5.87 -6.13
N HIS A 99 56.40 5.36 -7.36
CA HIS A 99 56.53 6.17 -8.57
C HIS A 99 55.34 7.12 -8.78
N LEU A 100 54.14 6.78 -8.32
CA LEU A 100 52.96 7.68 -8.37
C LEU A 100 53.17 8.99 -7.63
N SER A 101 53.98 9.01 -6.57
CA SER A 101 54.30 10.25 -5.84
C SER A 101 55.07 11.30 -6.67
N ASN A 102 55.58 10.93 -7.84
CA ASN A 102 56.21 11.87 -8.77
C ASN A 102 55.20 12.58 -9.68
N PHE A 103 53.94 12.15 -9.71
CA PHE A 103 52.88 12.73 -10.53
C PHE A 103 52.09 13.74 -9.70
N ILE A 104 52.65 14.94 -9.54
CA ILE A 104 52.01 16.02 -8.80
C ILE A 104 51.64 17.11 -9.81
N SER A 105 50.36 17.42 -9.90
CA SER A 105 49.86 18.48 -10.78
C SER A 105 49.56 19.76 -10.02
N GLY A 106 49.22 19.65 -8.73
CA GLY A 106 48.75 20.75 -7.89
C GLY A 106 47.26 21.08 -8.05
N ASP A 107 46.58 20.57 -9.09
CA ASP A 107 45.12 20.67 -9.26
C ASP A 107 44.53 19.31 -9.69
N PRO A 108 44.28 18.41 -8.72
CA PRO A 108 43.72 17.10 -9.02
C PRO A 108 42.28 17.16 -9.56
N THR A 109 41.57 18.28 -9.38
CA THR A 109 40.16 18.43 -9.79
C THR A 109 40.02 18.44 -11.30
N TYR A 110 40.93 19.11 -12.02
CA TYR A 110 40.93 19.13 -13.47
C TYR A 110 41.02 17.72 -14.06
N TYR A 111 41.99 16.91 -13.59
CA TYR A 111 42.18 15.54 -14.05
C TYR A 111 41.02 14.63 -13.65
N ALA A 112 40.46 14.83 -12.45
CA ALA A 112 39.29 14.10 -11.99
C ALA A 112 38.07 14.29 -12.89
N LEU A 113 37.80 15.51 -13.35
CA LEU A 113 36.71 15.79 -14.31
C LEU A 113 36.90 15.03 -15.63
N GLU A 114 38.13 15.00 -16.15
CA GLU A 114 38.44 14.35 -17.41
C GLU A 114 38.40 12.81 -17.30
N VAL A 115 38.84 12.25 -16.16
CA VAL A 115 38.73 10.82 -15.86
C VAL A 115 37.26 10.40 -15.69
N ARG A 116 36.45 11.20 -14.97
CA ARG A 116 35.00 10.97 -14.79
C ARG A 116 34.24 10.94 -16.10
N LYS A 117 34.47 11.92 -16.97
CA LYS A 117 33.84 11.96 -18.30
C LYS A 117 34.10 10.69 -19.10
N ARG A 118 35.30 10.11 -18.99
CA ARG A 118 35.60 8.81 -19.61
C ARG A 118 34.93 7.65 -18.90
N ALA A 119 34.87 7.66 -17.57
CA ALA A 119 34.17 6.62 -16.82
C ALA A 119 32.70 6.55 -17.23
N GLU A 120 32.05 7.70 -17.43
CA GLU A 120 30.68 7.79 -17.97
C GLU A 120 30.58 7.17 -19.37
N LEU A 121 31.48 7.53 -20.30
CA LEU A 121 31.51 6.94 -21.64
C LEU A 121 31.78 5.42 -21.62
N ARG A 122 32.63 4.94 -20.70
CA ARG A 122 32.86 3.49 -20.51
C ARG A 122 31.59 2.80 -20.01
N ALA A 123 30.90 3.41 -19.04
CA ALA A 123 29.65 2.90 -18.50
C ALA A 123 28.55 2.83 -19.57
N GLU A 124 28.45 3.84 -20.45
CA GLU A 124 27.54 3.83 -21.61
C GLU A 124 27.88 2.71 -22.60
N ALA A 125 29.17 2.53 -22.91
CA ALA A 125 29.63 1.47 -23.79
C ALA A 125 29.37 0.07 -23.20
N ASP A 126 29.56 -0.10 -21.88
CA ASP A 126 29.24 -1.33 -21.15
C ASP A 126 27.75 -1.62 -21.13
N LEU A 127 26.91 -0.60 -20.91
CA LEU A 127 25.46 -0.74 -21.01
C LEU A 127 25.06 -1.25 -22.40
N GLY A 128 25.59 -0.62 -23.46
CA GLY A 128 25.34 -1.04 -24.84
C GLY A 128 25.74 -2.50 -25.09
N ARG A 129 26.90 -2.93 -24.60
CA ARG A 129 27.34 -4.33 -24.70
C ARG A 129 26.41 -5.29 -23.96
N ARG A 130 26.01 -4.95 -22.73
CA ARG A 130 25.12 -5.79 -21.91
C ARG A 130 23.73 -5.92 -22.53
N LEU A 131 23.21 -4.85 -23.12
CA LEU A 131 21.94 -4.87 -23.84
C LEU A 131 21.98 -5.84 -25.02
N VAL A 132 23.04 -5.77 -25.83
CA VAL A 132 23.23 -6.71 -26.94
C VAL A 132 23.36 -8.15 -26.42
N GLN A 133 24.13 -8.37 -25.36
CA GLN A 133 24.30 -9.71 -24.76
C GLN A 133 22.97 -10.29 -24.25
N GLN A 134 22.18 -9.52 -23.50
CA GLN A 134 20.88 -9.97 -23.02
C GLN A 134 19.88 -10.20 -24.15
N ALA A 135 19.85 -9.33 -25.15
CA ALA A 135 18.93 -9.47 -26.29
C ALA A 135 19.29 -10.64 -27.22
N THR A 136 20.54 -11.12 -27.17
CA THR A 136 21.04 -12.23 -28.01
C THR A 136 21.23 -13.52 -27.23
N ALA A 137 20.87 -13.56 -25.95
CA ALA A 137 20.96 -14.75 -25.12
C ALA A 137 19.97 -15.84 -25.62
N PRO A 138 20.34 -17.13 -25.52
CA PRO A 138 19.48 -18.24 -26.00
C PRO A 138 18.09 -18.29 -25.34
N ASP A 139 17.95 -17.74 -24.15
CA ASP A 139 16.78 -17.69 -23.27
C ASP A 139 16.20 -16.27 -23.16
N ALA A 140 16.52 -15.37 -24.09
CA ALA A 140 16.07 -13.99 -24.05
C ALA A 140 14.53 -13.89 -24.19
N GLU A 141 13.88 -13.39 -23.14
CA GLU A 141 12.43 -13.11 -23.14
C GLU A 141 12.13 -11.70 -23.70
N PRO A 142 11.07 -11.54 -24.51
CA PRO A 142 10.61 -10.22 -24.94
C PRO A 142 10.37 -9.28 -23.76
N GLY A 143 10.99 -8.10 -23.78
CA GLY A 143 10.85 -7.07 -22.74
C GLY A 143 11.95 -7.09 -21.67
N ALA A 144 12.73 -8.15 -21.53
CA ALA A 144 13.81 -8.22 -20.53
C ALA A 144 14.85 -7.09 -20.69
N ALA A 145 15.21 -6.76 -21.94
CA ALA A 145 16.11 -5.65 -22.23
C ALA A 145 15.53 -4.28 -21.84
N VAL A 146 14.20 -4.11 -21.91
CA VAL A 146 13.53 -2.86 -21.51
C VAL A 146 13.56 -2.74 -19.99
N THR A 147 13.19 -3.80 -19.26
CA THR A 147 13.30 -3.84 -17.80
C THR A 147 14.73 -3.55 -17.32
N PHE A 148 15.73 -4.12 -18.00
CA PHE A 148 17.13 -3.86 -17.66
C PHE A 148 17.55 -2.40 -17.87
N ILE A 149 17.03 -1.73 -18.91
CA ILE A 149 17.25 -0.29 -19.12
C ILE A 149 16.60 0.51 -17.99
N ASP A 150 15.34 0.20 -17.64
CA ASP A 150 14.61 0.91 -16.59
C ASP A 150 15.31 0.77 -15.24
N ASP A 151 15.73 -0.45 -14.87
CA ASP A 151 16.51 -0.72 -13.67
C ASP A 151 17.85 0.03 -13.67
N TYR A 152 18.54 0.06 -14.80
CA TYR A 152 19.80 0.78 -14.93
C TYR A 152 19.61 2.29 -14.73
N LEU A 153 18.59 2.88 -15.38
CA LEU A 153 18.28 4.30 -15.25
C LEU A 153 17.86 4.66 -13.83
N GLN A 154 17.11 3.79 -13.15
CA GLN A 154 16.73 3.99 -11.75
C GLN A 154 17.96 4.01 -10.84
N ARG A 155 18.87 3.05 -10.98
CA ARG A 155 20.14 3.03 -10.22
C ARG A 155 21.01 4.25 -10.48
N GLN A 156 21.03 4.75 -11.72
CA GLN A 156 21.74 5.99 -12.04
C GLN A 156 21.12 7.22 -11.37
N LYS A 157 19.78 7.32 -11.34
CA LYS A 157 19.07 8.38 -10.62
C LYS A 157 19.35 8.33 -9.13
N GLU A 158 19.38 7.14 -8.52
CA GLU A 158 19.72 6.95 -7.11
C GLU A 158 21.14 7.41 -6.79
N ARG A 159 22.11 7.07 -7.65
CA ARG A 159 23.51 7.54 -7.53
C ARG A 159 23.63 9.05 -7.70
N ALA A 160 22.95 9.62 -8.70
CA ALA A 160 22.94 11.05 -8.97
C ALA A 160 22.27 11.86 -7.85
N ALA A 161 21.33 11.26 -7.11
CA ALA A 161 20.70 11.85 -5.94
C ALA A 161 21.62 11.92 -4.70
N GLY A 162 22.91 11.57 -4.81
CA GLY A 162 23.88 11.72 -3.73
C GLY A 162 23.83 10.62 -2.68
N ARG A 163 23.15 9.49 -2.95
CA ARG A 163 23.24 8.28 -2.11
C ARG A 163 24.54 7.54 -2.42
N SER A 164 25.67 8.11 -2.02
CA SER A 164 27.02 7.58 -2.25
C SER A 164 27.55 6.73 -1.09
N GLY A 165 26.68 6.11 -0.30
CA GLY A 165 27.02 5.15 0.75
C GLY A 165 26.69 3.71 0.35
N ASP A 166 27.19 2.73 1.11
CA ASP A 166 26.69 1.35 1.03
C ASP A 166 25.15 1.37 1.16
N PRO A 167 24.40 0.79 0.21
CA PRO A 167 22.94 0.69 0.33
C PRO A 167 22.48 0.09 1.65
N ALA A 168 23.28 -0.79 2.26
CA ALA A 168 23.00 -1.32 3.59
C ALA A 168 23.13 -0.24 4.67
N ASP A 169 24.17 0.59 4.65
CA ASP A 169 24.34 1.69 5.61
C ASP A 169 23.26 2.76 5.47
N ALA A 170 22.83 3.06 4.24
CA ALA A 170 21.71 3.95 3.99
C ALA A 170 20.40 3.41 4.60
N LEU A 171 20.13 2.12 4.40
CA LEU A 171 18.95 1.48 4.98
C LEU A 171 19.03 1.39 6.51
N LEU A 172 20.21 1.07 7.06
CA LEU A 172 20.45 1.03 8.50
C LEU A 172 20.25 2.40 9.14
N ALA A 173 20.61 3.49 8.45
CA ALA A 173 20.37 4.85 8.91
C ALA A 173 18.88 5.25 8.86
N GLU A 174 18.07 4.59 8.04
CA GLU A 174 16.60 4.79 7.96
C GLU A 174 15.83 3.95 8.99
N LEU A 175 16.46 2.95 9.63
CA LEU A 175 15.78 2.12 10.64
C LEU A 175 15.44 2.93 11.89
N LEU A 176 14.16 2.87 12.27
CA LEU A 176 13.64 3.49 13.48
C LEU A 176 13.56 2.44 14.60
N ASP A 177 13.98 2.83 15.81
CA ASP A 177 13.64 2.06 17.01
C ASP A 177 12.19 2.33 17.44
N ALA A 178 11.68 1.52 18.39
CA ALA A 178 10.30 1.61 18.84
C ALA A 178 9.93 3.01 19.40
N SER A 179 10.88 3.73 20.00
CA SER A 179 10.63 5.08 20.52
C SER A 179 10.64 6.14 19.41
N ALA A 180 11.44 5.92 18.36
CA ALA A 180 11.44 6.78 17.19
C ALA A 180 10.13 6.64 16.38
N LEU A 181 9.44 5.49 16.46
CA LEU A 181 8.10 5.31 15.87
C LEU A 181 7.06 6.31 16.44
N ASP A 182 7.18 6.73 17.71
CA ASP A 182 6.25 7.70 18.32
C ASP A 182 6.31 9.07 17.64
N ASN A 183 7.40 9.37 16.93
CA ASN A 183 7.59 10.62 16.18
C ASN A 183 7.17 10.49 14.71
N MET A 184 6.69 9.32 14.28
CA MET A 184 6.16 9.17 12.94
C MET A 184 4.85 9.98 12.80
N PRO A 185 4.64 10.64 11.65
CA PRO A 185 3.38 11.33 11.38
C PRO A 185 2.21 10.36 11.52
N THR A 186 1.23 10.71 12.35
CA THR A 186 -0.03 9.97 12.44
C THR A 186 -0.84 10.15 11.16
N LEU A 187 -1.57 9.11 10.77
CA LEU A 187 -2.44 9.14 9.61
C LEU A 187 -3.49 10.27 9.73
N GLU A 188 -3.33 11.35 8.97
CA GLU A 188 -4.20 12.52 9.09
C GLU A 188 -5.56 12.29 8.41
N PRO A 189 -6.69 12.43 9.12
CA PRO A 189 -8.01 12.23 8.53
C PRO A 189 -8.36 13.35 7.54
N LEU A 190 -8.80 12.96 6.35
CA LEU A 190 -9.33 13.85 5.31
C LEU A 190 -10.86 13.90 5.36
N VAL A 191 -11.52 12.73 5.46
CA VAL A 191 -12.98 12.61 5.63
C VAL A 191 -13.29 11.53 6.66
N GLY A 192 -13.64 11.96 7.88
CA GLY A 192 -13.84 11.07 9.04
C GLY A 192 -12.72 10.03 9.13
N ASP A 193 -13.11 8.79 9.42
CA ASP A 193 -12.19 7.64 9.41
C ASP A 193 -12.16 6.95 8.03
N LEU A 194 -12.76 7.54 7.00
CA LEU A 194 -12.97 6.90 5.70
C LEU A 194 -11.83 7.14 4.71
N LEU A 195 -11.28 8.37 4.72
CA LEU A 195 -10.22 8.82 3.84
C LEU A 195 -9.19 9.58 4.66
N HIS A 196 -7.91 9.34 4.37
CA HIS A 196 -6.80 9.98 5.06
C HIS A 196 -5.82 10.59 4.04
N LEU A 197 -5.08 11.63 4.45
CA LEU A 197 -3.97 12.15 3.66
C LEU A 197 -2.87 11.11 3.50
N ASP A 198 -2.05 11.27 2.47
CA ASP A 198 -0.97 10.37 2.11
C ASP A 198 -1.38 8.89 2.02
N THR A 199 -2.54 8.61 1.40
CA THR A 199 -3.05 7.24 1.23
C THR A 199 -3.59 6.96 -0.16
N LEU A 200 -3.58 5.67 -0.54
CA LEU A 200 -4.37 5.17 -1.66
C LEU A 200 -5.71 4.63 -1.14
N ALA A 201 -6.81 5.14 -1.70
CA ALA A 201 -8.15 4.70 -1.39
C ALA A 201 -8.89 4.28 -2.67
N ARG A 202 -9.90 3.42 -2.52
CA ARG A 202 -10.70 2.96 -3.65
C ARG A 202 -12.19 2.90 -3.34
N ILE A 203 -13.01 3.38 -4.27
CA ILE A 203 -14.46 3.14 -4.29
C ILE A 203 -14.78 2.17 -5.42
N ILE A 204 -15.39 1.04 -5.05
CA ILE A 204 -15.74 -0.03 -5.98
C ILE A 204 -17.23 -0.35 -5.98
N GLY A 205 -17.72 -0.90 -7.08
CA GLY A 205 -19.12 -1.28 -7.20
C GLY A 205 -19.57 -1.46 -8.65
N PRO A 206 -20.75 -2.05 -8.90
CA PRO A 206 -21.24 -2.28 -10.26
C PRO A 206 -21.41 -0.98 -11.06
N SER A 207 -21.46 -1.10 -12.39
CA SER A 207 -21.78 0.04 -13.26
C SER A 207 -23.18 0.59 -12.97
N GLY A 208 -23.35 1.92 -13.02
CA GLY A 208 -24.64 2.57 -12.73
C GLY A 208 -25.06 2.63 -11.26
N HIS A 209 -24.19 2.23 -10.32
CA HIS A 209 -24.47 2.24 -8.87
C HIS A 209 -24.05 3.54 -8.18
N MET A 210 -24.05 4.67 -8.90
CA MET A 210 -23.86 6.01 -8.33
C MET A 210 -22.50 6.34 -7.70
N LYS A 211 -21.44 5.54 -7.93
CA LYS A 211 -20.06 5.83 -7.45
C LYS A 211 -19.62 7.28 -7.71
N SER A 212 -19.69 7.73 -8.96
CA SER A 212 -19.30 9.11 -9.29
C SER A 212 -20.14 10.16 -8.56
N PHE A 213 -21.41 9.88 -8.22
CA PHE A 213 -22.20 10.83 -7.42
C PHE A 213 -21.71 10.90 -5.97
N VAL A 214 -21.36 9.76 -5.36
CA VAL A 214 -20.71 9.70 -4.04
C VAL A 214 -19.38 10.46 -4.06
N THR A 215 -18.58 10.23 -5.09
CA THR A 215 -17.26 10.85 -5.20
C THR A 215 -17.32 12.37 -5.48
N ILE A 216 -18.25 12.84 -6.31
CA ILE A 216 -18.46 14.27 -6.52
C ILE A 216 -18.96 14.95 -5.25
N ASP A 217 -19.84 14.29 -4.51
CA ASP A 217 -20.33 14.79 -3.24
C ASP A 217 -19.19 14.91 -2.21
N LEU A 218 -18.35 13.89 -2.07
CA LEU A 218 -17.10 13.93 -1.29
C LEU A 218 -16.19 15.09 -1.71
N ALA A 219 -15.91 15.20 -3.02
CA ALA A 219 -15.04 16.25 -3.56
C ALA A 219 -15.57 17.66 -3.26
N GLY A 220 -16.89 17.87 -3.37
CA GLY A 220 -17.55 19.11 -3.02
C GLY A 220 -17.37 19.47 -1.55
N HIS A 221 -17.57 18.50 -0.65
CA HIS A 221 -17.41 18.71 0.78
C HIS A 221 -15.95 18.98 1.15
N VAL A 222 -14.97 18.24 0.60
CA VAL A 222 -13.54 18.51 0.81
C VAL A 222 -13.13 19.89 0.27
N GLY A 223 -13.59 20.27 -0.91
CA GLY A 223 -13.29 21.59 -1.49
C GLY A 223 -13.85 22.75 -0.65
N THR A 224 -15.03 22.56 -0.05
CA THR A 224 -15.74 23.60 0.71
C THR A 224 -15.50 23.55 2.23
N GLY A 225 -14.96 22.46 2.75
CA GLY A 225 -14.78 22.23 4.19
C GLY A 225 -16.06 21.88 4.94
N MET A 226 -17.18 21.65 4.25
CA MET A 226 -18.43 21.23 4.89
C MET A 226 -18.33 19.79 5.39
N ARG A 227 -18.94 19.49 6.55
CA ARG A 227 -19.04 18.11 7.06
C ARG A 227 -19.77 17.22 6.04
N TRP A 228 -19.19 16.07 5.74
CA TRP A 228 -19.75 15.13 4.79
C TRP A 228 -20.67 14.12 5.50
N HIS A 229 -21.99 14.29 5.37
CA HIS A 229 -23.00 13.45 6.03
C HIS A 229 -22.69 13.17 7.53
N GLY A 230 -22.27 14.22 8.25
CA GLY A 230 -21.95 14.16 9.68
C GLY A 230 -20.46 13.92 9.98
N HIS A 231 -19.71 13.35 9.03
CA HIS A 231 -18.28 13.10 9.18
C HIS A 231 -17.47 14.40 9.14
N TYR A 232 -16.37 14.41 9.90
CA TYR A 232 -15.36 15.46 9.82
C TYR A 232 -14.81 15.55 8.39
N VAL A 233 -14.48 16.77 7.95
CA VAL A 233 -13.85 17.01 6.65
C VAL A 233 -12.75 18.04 6.84
N ARG A 234 -11.55 17.71 6.38
CA ARG A 234 -10.48 18.69 6.21
C ARG A 234 -10.68 19.41 4.87
N GLN A 235 -10.68 20.74 4.90
CA GLN A 235 -10.79 21.51 3.67
C GLN A 235 -9.47 21.49 2.87
N GLY A 236 -9.57 21.27 1.57
CA GLY A 236 -8.40 21.27 0.68
C GLY A 236 -8.73 21.36 -0.80
N THR A 237 -7.72 21.67 -1.60
CA THR A 237 -7.83 21.62 -3.07
C THR A 237 -8.05 20.18 -3.51
N VAL A 238 -9.06 19.96 -4.35
CA VAL A 238 -9.38 18.67 -4.94
C VAL A 238 -9.10 18.70 -6.43
N VAL A 239 -8.45 17.68 -6.95
CA VAL A 239 -8.31 17.47 -8.40
C VAL A 239 -9.09 16.23 -8.81
N TYR A 240 -9.99 16.38 -9.78
CA TYR A 240 -10.87 15.32 -10.25
C TYR A 240 -10.58 15.00 -11.73
N LEU A 241 -9.95 13.86 -11.98
CA LEU A 241 -9.70 13.31 -13.32
C LEU A 241 -10.97 12.61 -13.80
N VAL A 242 -11.69 13.28 -14.70
CA VAL A 242 -12.90 12.75 -15.33
C VAL A 242 -12.51 11.95 -16.57
N ALA A 243 -11.99 10.75 -16.33
CA ALA A 243 -11.58 9.81 -17.37
C ALA A 243 -12.78 9.14 -18.07
N GLU A 244 -13.96 9.17 -17.45
CA GLU A 244 -15.24 8.74 -18.03
C GLU A 244 -16.34 9.80 -17.88
N GLY A 245 -17.20 9.97 -18.89
CA GLY A 245 -18.43 10.75 -18.73
C GLY A 245 -18.24 12.26 -18.59
N ALA A 246 -17.14 12.82 -19.13
CA ALA A 246 -16.79 14.26 -19.05
C ALA A 246 -17.92 15.23 -19.42
N ARG A 247 -18.84 14.85 -20.32
CA ARG A 247 -19.99 15.70 -20.69
C ARG A 247 -21.07 15.80 -19.60
N GLY A 248 -21.16 14.80 -18.72
CA GLY A 248 -22.17 14.73 -17.66
C GLY A 248 -21.74 15.39 -16.35
N ILE A 249 -20.43 15.63 -16.15
CA ILE A 249 -19.90 16.14 -14.88
C ILE A 249 -20.46 17.52 -14.53
N ARG A 250 -20.57 18.41 -15.53
CA ARG A 250 -21.12 19.76 -15.36
C ARG A 250 -22.50 19.72 -14.70
N GLN A 251 -23.40 18.86 -15.16
CA GLN A 251 -24.77 18.80 -14.63
C GLN A 251 -24.79 18.32 -13.17
N ARG A 252 -23.88 17.42 -12.80
CA ARG A 252 -23.74 16.91 -11.43
C ARG A 252 -23.19 17.99 -10.50
N VAL A 253 -22.13 18.68 -10.92
CA VAL A 253 -21.54 19.80 -10.15
C VAL A 253 -22.56 20.91 -9.96
N ARG A 254 -23.25 21.36 -11.02
CA ARG A 254 -24.27 22.42 -10.90
C ARG A 254 -25.44 22.02 -10.01
N ALA A 255 -25.87 20.77 -10.04
CA ALA A 255 -26.91 20.29 -9.14
C ALA A 255 -26.47 20.27 -7.68
N TRP A 256 -25.22 19.87 -7.42
CA TRP A 256 -24.63 19.92 -6.09
C TRP A 256 -24.52 21.36 -5.57
N GLU A 257 -24.00 22.28 -6.38
CA GLU A 257 -23.89 23.69 -6.02
C GLU A 257 -25.26 24.33 -5.76
N ASN A 258 -26.26 24.04 -6.60
CA ASN A 258 -27.63 24.52 -6.40
C ASN A 258 -28.26 23.97 -5.12
N HIS A 259 -27.93 22.72 -4.74
CA HIS A 259 -28.47 22.10 -3.54
C HIS A 259 -27.88 22.67 -2.25
N TYR A 260 -26.55 22.83 -2.20
CA TYR A 260 -25.85 23.31 -1.00
C TYR A 260 -25.69 24.83 -0.96
N GLY A 261 -25.98 25.54 -2.06
CA GLY A 261 -25.89 26.99 -2.15
C GLY A 261 -24.45 27.54 -2.19
N VAL A 262 -23.46 26.70 -2.46
CA VAL A 262 -22.04 27.06 -2.50
C VAL A 262 -21.37 26.54 -3.76
N LYS A 263 -20.33 27.24 -4.23
CA LYS A 263 -19.57 26.87 -5.43
C LYS A 263 -18.42 25.92 -5.11
N MET A 264 -18.13 25.00 -6.02
CA MET A 264 -16.99 24.07 -5.92
C MET A 264 -15.68 24.73 -6.39
N ASP A 265 -15.36 25.93 -5.92
CA ASP A 265 -14.24 26.72 -6.46
C ASP A 265 -12.87 26.07 -6.20
N ASN A 266 -12.75 25.27 -5.13
CA ASN A 266 -11.55 24.50 -4.79
C ASN A 266 -11.51 23.09 -5.40
N VAL A 267 -12.41 22.77 -6.34
CA VAL A 267 -12.43 21.48 -7.04
C VAL A 267 -12.10 21.71 -8.52
N LEU A 268 -10.92 21.24 -8.93
CA LEU A 268 -10.42 21.36 -10.29
C LEU A 268 -10.67 20.08 -11.07
N PHE A 269 -11.28 20.20 -12.26
CA PHE A 269 -11.62 19.03 -13.08
C PHE A 269 -10.69 18.93 -14.29
N LEU A 270 -10.07 17.77 -14.48
CA LEU A 270 -9.38 17.40 -15.73
C LEU A 270 -10.32 16.52 -16.57
N PRO A 271 -10.95 17.04 -17.64
CA PRO A 271 -12.02 16.35 -18.37
C PRO A 271 -11.52 15.30 -19.38
N ARG A 272 -10.43 14.59 -19.06
CA ARG A 272 -9.83 13.55 -19.90
C ARG A 272 -8.99 12.58 -19.05
N PRO A 273 -8.78 11.34 -19.52
CA PRO A 273 -7.80 10.45 -18.92
C PRO A 273 -6.36 10.92 -19.16
N VAL A 274 -5.47 10.56 -18.24
CA VAL A 274 -4.01 10.50 -18.42
C VAL A 274 -3.62 9.04 -18.21
N GLN A 275 -2.85 8.44 -19.11
CA GLN A 275 -2.55 7.00 -19.04
C GLN A 275 -1.40 6.73 -18.05
N ALA A 276 -1.61 5.84 -17.09
CA ALA A 276 -0.64 5.52 -16.02
C ALA A 276 0.69 4.97 -16.53
N ARG A 277 0.68 4.24 -17.65
CA ARG A 277 1.88 3.76 -18.36
C ARG A 277 2.47 4.76 -19.35
N GLY A 278 1.82 5.90 -19.56
CA GLY A 278 2.28 6.92 -20.52
C GLY A 278 3.22 7.93 -19.86
N ALA A 279 4.11 8.52 -20.66
CA ALA A 279 5.03 9.58 -20.20
C ALA A 279 4.31 10.85 -19.69
N GLU A 280 3.06 11.08 -20.11
CA GLU A 280 2.24 12.19 -19.59
C GLU A 280 1.90 12.00 -18.10
N TRP A 281 1.98 10.78 -17.56
CA TRP A 281 1.77 10.52 -16.14
C TRP A 281 2.81 11.24 -15.26
N ASP A 282 4.08 11.24 -15.69
CA ASP A 282 5.14 11.95 -14.96
C ASP A 282 4.93 13.47 -14.98
N VAL A 283 4.36 13.99 -16.08
CA VAL A 283 3.94 15.40 -16.18
C VAL A 283 2.77 15.69 -15.24
N LEU A 284 1.81 14.76 -15.11
CA LEU A 284 0.71 14.87 -14.16
C LEU A 284 1.25 14.92 -12.72
N ILE A 285 2.19 14.04 -12.36
CA ILE A 285 2.81 14.01 -11.02
C ILE A 285 3.44 15.38 -10.68
N GLU A 286 4.27 15.93 -11.56
CA GLU A 286 4.89 17.24 -11.32
C GLU A 286 3.87 18.37 -11.26
N ALA A 287 2.82 18.33 -12.09
CA ALA A 287 1.73 19.30 -12.03
C ALA A 287 0.97 19.24 -10.70
N MET A 288 0.68 18.04 -10.19
CA MET A 288 -0.01 17.85 -8.92
C MET A 288 0.88 18.24 -7.74
N ARG A 289 2.17 17.91 -7.77
CA ARG A 289 3.14 18.33 -6.74
C ARG A 289 3.20 19.85 -6.59
N ARG A 290 3.19 20.60 -7.71
CA ARG A 290 3.17 22.07 -7.69
C ARG A 290 1.84 22.64 -7.16
N LEU A 291 0.74 21.95 -7.43
CA LEU A 291 -0.60 22.39 -7.04
C LEU A 291 -0.89 22.11 -5.56
N GLY A 292 -0.34 21.03 -5.00
CA GLY A 292 -0.57 20.59 -3.62
C GLY A 292 -2.03 20.24 -3.30
N PRO A 293 -2.71 19.37 -4.08
CA PRO A 293 -4.06 18.91 -3.74
C PRO A 293 -4.06 18.03 -2.48
N GLN A 294 -5.15 18.07 -1.71
CA GLN A 294 -5.35 17.14 -0.59
C GLN A 294 -6.10 15.87 -1.02
N LEU A 295 -6.87 15.95 -2.11
CA LEU A 295 -7.59 14.82 -2.69
C LEU A 295 -7.40 14.81 -4.20
N ILE A 296 -6.97 13.67 -4.74
CA ILE A 296 -6.90 13.41 -6.18
C ILE A 296 -7.85 12.27 -6.50
N VAL A 297 -8.89 12.55 -7.28
CA VAL A 297 -9.90 11.59 -7.70
C VAL A 297 -9.62 11.12 -9.12
N ILE A 298 -9.65 9.81 -9.35
CA ILE A 298 -9.47 9.19 -10.66
C ILE A 298 -10.72 8.36 -11.02
N ASP A 299 -11.59 8.95 -11.84
CA ASP A 299 -12.89 8.39 -12.24
C ASP A 299 -12.91 8.05 -13.75
N THR A 300 -12.64 6.82 -14.19
CA THR A 300 -12.41 5.56 -13.45
C THR A 300 -11.03 4.96 -13.74
N GLN A 301 -10.57 4.05 -12.89
CA GLN A 301 -9.29 3.33 -13.01
C GLN A 301 -9.11 2.70 -14.39
N ALA A 302 -10.11 1.97 -14.88
CA ALA A 302 -10.06 1.28 -16.17
C ALA A 302 -9.77 2.22 -17.36
N ARG A 303 -10.04 3.52 -17.22
CA ARG A 303 -9.83 4.52 -18.28
C ARG A 303 -8.44 5.15 -18.25
N VAL A 304 -7.71 5.01 -17.15
CA VAL A 304 -6.31 5.45 -17.02
C VAL A 304 -5.32 4.30 -17.13
N SER A 305 -5.80 3.05 -17.16
CA SER A 305 -5.01 1.83 -17.34
C SER A 305 -5.35 1.11 -18.66
N VAL A 306 -5.52 1.85 -19.76
CA VAL A 306 -5.84 1.23 -21.06
C VAL A 306 -4.67 0.36 -21.53
N GLY A 307 -4.98 -0.85 -22.01
CA GLY A 307 -3.97 -1.81 -22.44
C GLY A 307 -3.31 -2.58 -21.30
N VAL A 308 -3.83 -2.45 -20.07
CA VAL A 308 -3.43 -3.25 -18.91
C VAL A 308 -4.35 -4.45 -18.78
N GLU A 309 -3.78 -5.65 -18.63
CA GLU A 309 -4.57 -6.84 -18.30
C GLU A 309 -4.99 -6.80 -16.83
N GLU A 310 -6.24 -6.42 -16.54
CA GLU A 310 -6.74 -6.22 -15.16
C GLU A 310 -6.72 -7.48 -14.28
N ASN A 311 -6.61 -8.67 -14.89
CA ASN A 311 -6.51 -9.94 -14.18
C ASN A 311 -5.07 -10.34 -13.83
N SER A 312 -4.07 -9.65 -14.41
CA SER A 312 -2.67 -9.91 -14.14
C SER A 312 -2.21 -9.11 -12.90
N ASN A 313 -1.77 -9.84 -11.86
CA ASN A 313 -1.21 -9.23 -10.65
C ASN A 313 -0.01 -8.33 -10.99
N THR A 314 0.85 -8.77 -11.89
CA THR A 314 2.06 -8.06 -12.32
C THR A 314 1.70 -6.75 -13.01
N GLU A 315 0.77 -6.81 -13.96
CA GLU A 315 0.38 -5.64 -14.74
C GLU A 315 -0.37 -4.59 -13.91
N LEU A 316 -1.23 -5.04 -13.00
CA LEU A 316 -1.93 -4.15 -12.07
C LEU A 316 -0.98 -3.58 -11.02
N GLY A 317 0.05 -4.33 -10.61
CA GLY A 317 1.11 -3.85 -9.72
C GLY A 317 1.77 -2.58 -10.23
N ILE A 318 2.13 -2.55 -11.53
CA ILE A 318 2.69 -1.36 -12.18
C ILE A 318 1.74 -0.16 -12.10
N VAL A 319 0.44 -0.37 -12.34
CA VAL A 319 -0.54 0.72 -12.27
C VAL A 319 -0.66 1.26 -10.84
N ILE A 320 -0.69 0.37 -9.84
CA ILE A 320 -0.76 0.76 -8.43
C ILE A 320 0.49 1.52 -8.00
N GLU A 321 1.67 1.08 -8.42
CA GLU A 321 2.94 1.77 -8.16
C GLU A 321 2.92 3.19 -8.74
N ARG A 322 2.39 3.39 -9.96
CA ARG A 322 2.23 4.73 -10.55
C ARG A 322 1.25 5.62 -9.79
N MET A 323 0.25 5.05 -9.11
CA MET A 323 -0.63 5.80 -8.19
C MET A 323 0.10 6.13 -6.89
N ASP A 324 0.96 5.22 -6.42
CA ASP A 324 1.79 5.43 -5.24
C ASP A 324 2.84 6.51 -5.47
N ASP A 325 3.45 6.58 -6.67
CA ASP A 325 4.34 7.69 -7.07
C ASP A 325 3.61 9.03 -6.99
N LEU A 326 2.36 9.08 -7.47
CA LEU A 326 1.52 10.27 -7.41
C LEU A 326 1.20 10.65 -5.95
N ARG A 327 0.88 9.66 -5.11
CA ARG A 327 0.66 9.86 -3.68
C ARG A 327 1.93 10.39 -3.01
N ARG A 328 3.06 9.70 -3.11
CA ARG A 328 4.34 10.11 -2.47
C ARG A 328 4.80 11.49 -2.90
N ALA A 329 4.57 11.85 -4.17
CA ALA A 329 4.94 13.18 -4.67
C ALA A 329 4.03 14.31 -4.17
N THR A 330 2.83 14.01 -3.69
CA THR A 330 1.82 15.01 -3.33
C THR A 330 1.37 14.96 -1.88
N GLU A 331 1.62 13.86 -1.18
CA GLU A 331 1.08 13.51 0.14
C GLU A 331 -0.46 13.58 0.18
N ALA A 332 -1.10 13.52 -0.99
CA ALA A 332 -2.55 13.60 -1.13
C ALA A 332 -3.22 12.24 -0.90
N CYS A 333 -4.50 12.26 -0.56
CA CYS A 333 -5.33 11.08 -0.72
C CYS A 333 -5.60 10.85 -2.21
N VAL A 334 -5.17 9.71 -2.77
CA VAL A 334 -5.46 9.31 -4.16
C VAL A 334 -6.61 8.31 -4.15
N LEU A 335 -7.77 8.74 -4.67
CA LEU A 335 -9.02 7.99 -4.67
C LEU A 335 -9.35 7.44 -6.06
N LEU A 336 -9.27 6.11 -6.19
CA LEU A 336 -9.56 5.38 -7.42
C LEU A 336 -11.02 4.90 -7.47
N ILE A 337 -11.69 5.09 -8.60
CA ILE A 337 -13.04 4.56 -8.82
C ILE A 337 -12.92 3.36 -9.75
N HIS A 338 -13.39 2.19 -9.30
CA HIS A 338 -13.30 0.96 -10.08
C HIS A 338 -14.63 0.21 -10.14
N HIS A 339 -14.85 -0.52 -11.23
CA HIS A 339 -16.06 -1.32 -11.41
C HIS A 339 -15.85 -2.73 -10.87
N THR A 340 -16.80 -3.25 -10.11
CA THR A 340 -16.86 -4.70 -9.85
C THR A 340 -17.47 -5.39 -11.07
N GLY A 341 -16.94 -6.54 -11.47
CA GLY A 341 -17.52 -7.29 -12.59
C GLY A 341 -18.67 -8.20 -12.17
N HIS A 342 -19.26 -8.91 -13.14
CA HIS A 342 -20.58 -9.54 -13.03
C HIS A 342 -20.71 -10.75 -12.07
N VAL A 343 -19.67 -11.12 -11.31
CA VAL A 343 -19.71 -12.26 -10.38
C VAL A 343 -18.99 -11.88 -9.08
N GLY A 344 -19.73 -11.73 -7.99
CA GLY A 344 -19.24 -11.56 -6.61
C GLY A 344 -19.12 -10.12 -6.10
N GLU A 345 -19.35 -9.94 -4.79
CA GLU A 345 -19.11 -8.72 -3.98
C GLU A 345 -17.62 -8.37 -3.83
N HIS A 346 -16.79 -8.76 -4.79
CA HIS A 346 -15.36 -8.50 -4.79
C HIS A 346 -15.04 -7.67 -6.03
N GLY A 347 -14.44 -6.49 -5.81
CA GLY A 347 -13.80 -5.73 -6.88
C GLY A 347 -12.97 -6.66 -7.73
N ARG A 348 -13.22 -6.70 -9.05
CA ARG A 348 -12.38 -7.48 -9.96
C ARG A 348 -11.02 -6.80 -9.99
N GLY A 349 -10.01 -7.52 -9.56
CA GLY A 349 -8.64 -7.03 -9.50
C GLY A 349 -7.82 -7.97 -8.64
N ALA A 350 -6.69 -8.38 -9.19
CA ALA A 350 -5.54 -8.95 -8.51
C ALA A 350 -5.46 -8.62 -7.01
N SER A 351 -5.23 -9.64 -6.15
CA SER A 351 -5.08 -9.48 -4.69
C SER A 351 -4.02 -8.43 -4.31
N ALA A 352 -3.04 -8.19 -5.19
CA ALA A 352 -2.04 -7.13 -5.10
C ALA A 352 -2.65 -5.73 -4.88
N ALA A 353 -3.73 -5.40 -5.60
CA ALA A 353 -4.35 -4.08 -5.44
C ALA A 353 -5.08 -3.94 -4.09
N LYS A 354 -5.59 -5.03 -3.51
CA LYS A 354 -6.18 -5.00 -2.16
C LYS A 354 -5.13 -4.95 -1.04
N GLY A 355 -3.89 -5.35 -1.31
CA GLY A 355 -2.78 -5.27 -0.36
C GLY A 355 -2.23 -3.85 -0.20
N ALA A 356 -2.22 -3.08 -1.29
CA ALA A 356 -1.66 -1.73 -1.33
C ALA A 356 -2.58 -0.65 -0.71
N LEU A 357 -3.91 -0.80 -0.84
CA LEU A 357 -4.87 0.22 -0.41
C LEU A 357 -4.95 0.37 1.11
N GLN A 358 -5.14 1.62 1.57
CA GLN A 358 -5.48 1.92 2.96
C GLN A 358 -6.96 1.69 3.24
N SER A 359 -7.81 2.07 2.30
CA SER A 359 -9.27 1.97 2.44
C SER A 359 -9.92 1.53 1.12
N GLU A 360 -10.80 0.54 1.18
CA GLU A 360 -11.65 0.11 0.06
C GLU A 360 -13.13 0.16 0.47
N MET A 361 -13.92 0.96 -0.24
CA MET A 361 -15.34 1.15 0.02
C MET A 361 -16.19 0.56 -1.11
N HIS A 362 -17.24 -0.16 -0.74
CA HIS A 362 -18.17 -0.79 -1.68
C HIS A 362 -19.46 0.01 -1.79
N VAL A 363 -19.76 0.53 -2.98
CA VAL A 363 -21.01 1.23 -3.29
C VAL A 363 -21.96 0.33 -4.05
N SER A 364 -23.17 0.19 -3.53
CA SER A 364 -24.27 -0.55 -4.15
C SER A 364 -25.54 0.32 -4.21
N LYS A 365 -26.43 -0.02 -5.15
CA LYS A 365 -27.71 0.67 -5.35
C LYS A 365 -28.85 -0.35 -5.31
N LYS A 366 -29.89 -0.08 -4.52
CA LYS A 366 -31.18 -0.79 -4.56
C LYS A 366 -32.29 0.20 -4.91
N GLY A 367 -33.32 -0.25 -5.61
CA GLY A 367 -34.43 0.61 -6.09
C GLY A 367 -34.32 0.99 -7.57
N ASP A 368 -35.42 1.47 -8.13
CA ASP A 368 -35.61 1.68 -9.57
C ASP A 368 -35.93 3.13 -9.96
N ASN A 369 -36.27 3.99 -9.00
CA ASN A 369 -36.58 5.39 -9.21
C ASN A 369 -35.96 6.27 -8.12
N ALA A 370 -35.76 7.56 -8.38
CA ALA A 370 -35.07 8.44 -7.43
C ALA A 370 -35.70 8.49 -6.02
N ARG A 371 -37.01 8.22 -5.89
CA ARG A 371 -37.72 8.25 -4.60
C ARG A 371 -37.51 7.00 -3.75
N ASN A 372 -37.16 5.86 -4.35
CA ASN A 372 -36.94 4.59 -3.67
C ASN A 372 -35.51 4.05 -3.82
N ILE A 373 -34.64 4.77 -4.54
CA ILE A 373 -33.24 4.42 -4.63
C ILE A 373 -32.57 4.66 -3.28
N VAL A 374 -31.96 3.61 -2.75
CA VAL A 374 -31.02 3.65 -1.64
C VAL A 374 -29.65 3.29 -2.19
N VAL A 375 -28.70 4.20 -1.99
CA VAL A 375 -27.27 3.97 -2.25
C VAL A 375 -26.64 3.58 -0.91
N THR A 376 -26.02 2.41 -0.85
CA THR A 376 -25.31 1.93 0.35
C THR A 376 -23.82 1.94 0.06
N MET A 377 -23.05 2.61 0.90
CA MET A 377 -21.59 2.55 0.92
C MET A 377 -21.15 1.76 2.14
N LYS A 378 -20.65 0.55 1.91
CA LYS A 378 -20.02 -0.26 2.95
C LYS A 378 -18.55 0.12 3.05
N VAL A 379 -18.10 0.41 4.25
CA VAL A 379 -16.66 0.56 4.55
C VAL A 379 -16.11 -0.86 4.61
N GLY A 380 -15.29 -1.24 3.63
CA GLY A 380 -14.63 -2.54 3.63
C GLY A 380 -13.37 -2.51 4.47
N LYS A 381 -12.31 -3.18 3.99
CA LYS A 381 -11.01 -3.26 4.66
C LYS A 381 -10.45 -1.86 4.96
N GLN A 382 -10.12 -1.64 6.22
CA GLN A 382 -9.21 -0.59 6.70
C GLN A 382 -8.01 -1.27 7.36
N LYS A 383 -6.79 -0.79 7.09
CA LYS A 383 -5.57 -1.44 7.65
C LYS A 383 -5.44 -1.22 9.15
N ASP A 384 -5.90 -0.06 9.65
CA ASP A 384 -5.59 0.41 11.01
C ASP A 384 -6.84 0.75 11.85
N SER A 385 -8.04 0.26 11.47
CA SER A 385 -9.30 0.61 12.14
C SER A 385 -10.37 -0.48 12.02
N GLU A 386 -11.34 -0.51 12.96
CA GLU A 386 -12.49 -1.42 12.94
C GLU A 386 -13.43 -1.11 11.75
N GLU A 387 -14.06 -2.15 11.19
CA GLU A 387 -15.04 -1.97 10.11
C GLU A 387 -16.23 -1.11 10.59
N GLY A 388 -16.33 0.13 10.09
CA GLY A 388 -17.40 1.08 10.44
C GLY A 388 -18.78 0.67 9.91
N ALA A 389 -19.83 1.28 10.46
CA ALA A 389 -21.21 1.04 10.04
C ALA A 389 -21.45 1.45 8.57
N ASP A 390 -22.29 0.68 7.87
CA ASP A 390 -22.73 0.98 6.50
C ASP A 390 -23.38 2.36 6.42
N LEU A 391 -22.98 3.17 5.44
CA LEU A 391 -23.59 4.48 5.17
C LEU A 391 -24.68 4.35 4.11
N GLN A 392 -25.85 4.94 4.35
CA GLN A 392 -26.99 4.90 3.45
C GLN A 392 -27.45 6.29 3.01
N PHE A 393 -27.67 6.42 1.70
CA PHE A 393 -28.07 7.68 1.07
C PHE A 393 -29.32 7.49 0.21
N GLY A 394 -30.24 8.45 0.31
CA GLY A 394 -31.32 8.66 -0.64
C GLY A 394 -30.88 9.60 -1.76
N LEU A 395 -31.66 9.63 -2.85
CA LEU A 395 -31.45 10.57 -3.94
C LEU A 395 -32.45 11.71 -3.91
N LYS A 396 -31.96 12.94 -4.02
CA LYS A 396 -32.78 14.12 -4.25
C LYS A 396 -32.58 14.65 -5.65
N VAL A 397 -33.67 14.80 -6.40
CA VAL A 397 -33.65 15.37 -7.74
C VAL A 397 -33.55 16.89 -7.63
N VAL A 398 -32.56 17.47 -8.30
CA VAL A 398 -32.32 18.92 -8.35
C VAL A 398 -32.53 19.40 -9.79
N THR A 399 -33.23 20.51 -9.93
CA THR A 399 -33.44 21.18 -11.22
C THR A 399 -32.32 22.19 -11.45
N LEU A 400 -31.77 22.22 -12.66
CA LEU A 400 -30.76 23.21 -13.06
C LEU A 400 -31.45 24.46 -13.61
N ASP A 401 -31.22 25.58 -12.94
CA ASP A 401 -31.88 26.84 -13.27
C ASP A 401 -31.47 27.33 -14.67
N GLY A 402 -32.47 27.70 -15.48
CA GLY A 402 -32.27 28.23 -16.83
C GLY A 402 -31.84 27.19 -17.88
N GLU A 403 -31.76 25.90 -17.54
CA GLU A 403 -31.42 24.83 -18.47
C GLU A 403 -32.65 23.96 -18.81
N TYR A 404 -32.97 23.88 -20.11
CA TYR A 404 -34.08 23.08 -20.62
C TYR A 404 -33.60 22.09 -21.68
N LYS A 405 -34.21 20.90 -21.67
CA LYS A 405 -34.03 19.89 -22.70
C LYS A 405 -34.69 20.35 -24.02
N PRO A 406 -34.36 19.73 -25.16
CA PRO A 406 -34.99 20.07 -26.45
C PRO A 406 -36.53 19.94 -26.46
N ASP A 407 -37.10 19.14 -25.56
CA ASP A 407 -38.54 18.95 -25.38
C ASP A 407 -39.18 19.95 -24.38
N GLY A 408 -38.43 20.96 -23.92
CA GLY A 408 -38.90 21.98 -23.00
C GLY A 408 -38.96 21.56 -21.52
N ARG A 409 -38.65 20.30 -21.18
CA ARG A 409 -38.55 19.89 -19.78
C ARG A 409 -37.28 20.44 -19.14
N PRO A 410 -37.28 20.77 -17.84
CA PRO A 410 -36.07 21.20 -17.16
C PRO A 410 -34.98 20.11 -17.19
N VAL A 411 -33.73 20.53 -17.27
CA VAL A 411 -32.58 19.65 -17.03
C VAL A 411 -32.50 19.39 -15.53
N THR A 412 -32.35 18.11 -15.17
CA THR A 412 -32.26 17.68 -13.77
C THR A 412 -31.07 16.76 -13.56
N SER A 413 -30.56 16.74 -12.34
CA SER A 413 -29.58 15.77 -11.86
C SER A 413 -29.97 15.33 -10.44
N VAL A 414 -29.13 14.53 -9.78
CA VAL A 414 -29.37 14.04 -8.42
C VAL A 414 -28.22 14.37 -7.48
N VAL A 415 -28.54 14.57 -6.21
CA VAL A 415 -27.61 14.73 -5.08
C VAL A 415 -27.95 13.70 -4.00
N LEU A 416 -26.98 13.41 -3.13
CA LEU A 416 -27.12 12.45 -2.03
C LEU A 416 -27.68 13.16 -0.79
N GLU A 417 -28.59 12.51 -0.08
CA GLU A 417 -29.02 12.89 1.28
C GLU A 417 -28.86 11.67 2.19
N SER A 418 -28.14 11.83 3.31
CA SER A 418 -28.01 10.77 4.32
C SER A 418 -29.40 10.31 4.81
N LEU A 419 -29.59 8.99 4.84
CA LEU A 419 -30.74 8.34 5.48
C LEU A 419 -30.45 8.06 6.96
N ASP A 420 -29.19 7.94 7.34
CA ASP A 420 -28.76 7.63 8.71
C ASP A 420 -28.89 8.85 9.64
N LEU A 421 -28.79 10.06 9.08
CA LEU A 421 -29.03 11.32 9.80
C LEU A 421 -30.50 11.75 9.81
N ARG A 422 -31.40 10.99 9.17
CA ARG A 422 -32.83 11.25 9.32
C ARG A 422 -33.23 10.73 10.69
N GLY A 423 -33.61 11.65 11.58
CA GLY A 423 -34.47 11.30 12.72
C GLY A 423 -35.62 10.40 12.23
N PRO A 424 -36.13 9.47 13.07
CA PRO A 424 -37.07 8.44 12.63
C PRO A 424 -38.16 9.07 11.77
N ALA A 425 -38.30 8.57 10.53
CA ALA A 425 -39.22 9.14 9.56
C ALA A 425 -40.59 9.34 10.21
N GLU A 426 -41.20 10.51 10.03
CA GLU A 426 -42.55 10.73 10.56
C GLU A 426 -43.45 9.60 10.04
N PRO A 427 -44.04 8.81 10.95
CA PRO A 427 -44.74 7.61 10.54
C PRO A 427 -45.92 7.97 9.63
N VAL A 428 -46.11 7.17 8.58
CA VAL A 428 -47.12 7.44 7.55
C VAL A 428 -48.52 7.40 8.15
N LYS A 429 -49.34 8.41 7.84
CA LYS A 429 -50.74 8.50 8.31
C LYS A 429 -51.50 7.19 8.04
N GLY A 430 -51.99 6.56 9.11
CA GLY A 430 -52.74 5.30 9.04
C GLY A 430 -51.93 4.03 9.36
N THR A 431 -50.63 4.13 9.68
CA THR A 431 -49.87 2.99 10.25
C THR A 431 -50.03 2.91 11.77
N PRO A 432 -49.77 1.73 12.40
CA PRO A 432 -49.77 1.61 13.86
C PRO A 432 -48.80 2.59 14.53
N GLU A 433 -47.62 2.77 13.96
CA GLU A 433 -46.55 3.64 14.47
C GLU A 433 -47.00 5.11 14.45
N TRP A 434 -47.74 5.51 13.41
CA TRP A 434 -48.36 6.83 13.34
C TRP A 434 -49.40 7.01 14.44
N LEU A 435 -50.25 6.00 14.66
CA LEU A 435 -51.23 6.06 15.73
C LEU A 435 -50.57 6.14 17.11
N VAL A 436 -49.44 5.45 17.35
CA VAL A 436 -48.66 5.59 18.58
C VAL A 436 -48.24 7.04 18.80
N THR A 437 -47.66 7.69 17.80
CA THR A 437 -47.25 9.11 17.91
C THR A 437 -48.42 10.05 18.15
N VAL A 438 -49.59 9.78 17.54
CA VAL A 438 -50.81 10.57 17.74
C VAL A 438 -51.35 10.40 19.16
N LEU A 439 -51.36 9.17 19.70
CA LEU A 439 -51.80 8.88 21.06
C LEU A 439 -50.87 9.48 22.11
N ASP A 440 -49.55 9.44 21.87
CA ASP A 440 -48.55 10.04 22.76
C ASP A 440 -48.65 11.58 22.76
N LYS A 441 -48.80 12.21 21.59
CA LYS A 441 -49.03 13.66 21.48
C LYS A 441 -50.34 14.12 22.11
N ALA A 442 -51.36 13.26 22.13
CA ALA A 442 -52.64 13.50 22.78
C ALA A 442 -52.66 13.11 24.27
N ASP A 443 -51.51 12.73 24.85
CA ASP A 443 -51.32 12.33 26.24
C ASP A 443 -52.29 11.23 26.70
N ILE A 444 -52.55 10.25 25.82
CA ILE A 444 -53.49 9.15 26.10
C ILE A 444 -52.83 8.13 27.02
N PRO A 445 -53.40 7.79 28.19
CA PRO A 445 -52.74 6.94 29.17
C PRO A 445 -52.35 5.54 28.63
N MET A 446 -51.14 5.08 28.95
CA MET A 446 -50.59 3.79 28.52
C MET A 446 -51.45 2.58 28.96
N ARG A 447 -52.16 2.72 30.09
CA ARG A 447 -53.11 1.74 30.63
C ARG A 447 -54.34 1.49 29.75
N TRP A 448 -54.60 2.33 28.73
CA TRP A 448 -55.76 2.15 27.85
C TRP A 448 -55.58 0.91 26.96
N GLY A 449 -56.45 -0.08 27.16
CA GLY A 449 -56.57 -1.21 26.25
C GLY A 449 -57.25 -0.83 24.92
N SER A 450 -57.14 -1.72 23.94
CA SER A 450 -57.68 -1.55 22.59
C SER A 450 -59.12 -1.03 22.52
N PRO A 451 -60.08 -1.49 23.36
CA PRO A 451 -61.46 -0.98 23.30
C PRO A 451 -61.59 0.53 23.54
N ARG A 452 -60.79 1.09 24.47
CA ARG A 452 -60.80 2.53 24.76
C ARG A 452 -60.13 3.34 23.65
N VAL A 453 -59.02 2.83 23.13
CA VAL A 453 -58.30 3.48 22.02
C VAL A 453 -59.12 3.47 20.73
N ILE A 454 -59.84 2.39 20.43
CA ILE A 454 -60.75 2.30 19.28
C ILE A 454 -61.87 3.35 19.39
N LYS A 455 -62.49 3.47 20.58
CA LYS A 455 -63.54 4.47 20.83
C LYS A 455 -62.99 5.89 20.64
N TRP A 456 -61.81 6.17 21.20
CA TRP A 456 -61.15 7.46 21.07
C TRP A 456 -60.81 7.82 19.61
N CYS A 457 -60.27 6.86 18.85
CA CYS A 457 -59.99 7.05 17.42
C CYS A 457 -61.26 7.44 16.64
N SER A 458 -62.40 6.79 16.95
CA SER A 458 -63.69 7.11 16.33
C SER A 458 -64.18 8.52 16.68
N GLU A 459 -64.01 8.95 17.93
CA GLU A 459 -64.41 10.28 18.41
C GLU A 459 -63.54 11.41 17.82
N TYR A 460 -62.27 11.12 17.54
CA TYR A 460 -61.30 12.04 16.96
C TYR A 460 -61.20 11.97 15.41
N GLY A 461 -62.12 11.25 14.76
CA GLY A 461 -62.19 11.17 13.29
C GLY A 461 -61.04 10.39 12.64
N ILE A 462 -60.35 9.53 13.39
CA ILE A 462 -59.26 8.68 12.91
C ILE A 462 -59.84 7.38 12.35
N GLN A 463 -59.91 7.30 11.02
CA GLN A 463 -60.35 6.09 10.32
C GLN A 463 -59.20 5.09 10.18
N MET A 464 -59.18 4.06 11.02
CA MET A 464 -58.20 2.96 10.96
C MET A 464 -58.88 1.60 11.18
N ARG A 465 -58.30 0.54 10.60
CA ARG A 465 -58.77 -0.82 10.83
C ARG A 465 -58.46 -1.28 12.27
N LYS A 466 -59.37 -2.06 12.84
CA LYS A 466 -59.31 -2.52 14.23
C LYS A 466 -57.98 -3.24 14.57
N ASP A 467 -57.50 -4.10 13.67
CA ASP A 467 -56.23 -4.82 13.79
C ASP A 467 -55.02 -3.88 13.93
N LYS A 468 -55.02 -2.76 13.19
CA LYS A 468 -53.96 -1.76 13.23
C LYS A 468 -53.98 -0.95 14.53
N ILE A 469 -55.17 -0.68 15.07
CA ILE A 469 -55.31 -0.02 16.38
C ILE A 469 -54.85 -0.96 17.51
N GLU A 470 -55.20 -2.24 17.44
CA GLU A 470 -54.74 -3.25 18.38
C GLU A 470 -53.22 -3.46 18.34
N GLU A 471 -52.61 -3.39 17.15
CA GLU A 471 -51.15 -3.40 16.99
C GLU A 471 -50.50 -2.19 17.67
N ALA A 472 -51.03 -0.98 17.46
CA ALA A 472 -50.50 0.24 18.05
C ALA A 472 -50.54 0.20 19.60
N VAL A 473 -51.63 -0.32 20.18
CA VAL A 473 -51.75 -0.50 21.63
C VAL A 473 -50.72 -1.52 22.15
N ARG A 474 -50.44 -2.58 21.38
CA ARG A 474 -49.43 -3.58 21.75
C ARG A 474 -48.00 -3.03 21.66
N GLN A 475 -47.71 -2.20 20.66
CA GLN A 475 -46.42 -1.50 20.54
C GLN A 475 -46.19 -0.56 21.72
N ARG A 476 -47.22 0.24 22.09
CA ARG A 476 -47.18 1.14 23.26
C ARG A 476 -46.85 0.42 24.57
N LYS A 477 -47.49 -0.74 24.82
CA LYS A 477 -47.22 -1.56 26.01
C LYS A 477 -45.84 -2.22 26.01
N ARG A 478 -45.31 -2.59 24.83
CA ARG A 478 -43.97 -3.16 24.71
C ARG A 478 -42.87 -2.13 24.98
N ARG A 479 -43.10 -0.86 24.64
CA ARG A 479 -42.18 0.24 24.95
C ARG A 479 -42.02 0.44 26.45
N ASP A 480 -43.14 0.48 27.17
CA ASP A 480 -43.19 0.59 28.64
C ASP A 480 -42.38 -0.51 29.34
N SER A 481 -42.49 -1.77 28.87
CA SER A 481 -41.75 -2.89 29.44
C SER A 481 -40.25 -2.92 29.14
N LEU A 482 -39.79 -2.18 28.11
CA LEU A 482 -38.37 -2.08 27.77
C LEU A 482 -37.70 -0.93 28.53
N ASP A 483 -38.42 0.17 28.73
CA ASP A 483 -37.96 1.30 29.54
C ASP A 483 -37.83 0.88 31.03
N GLU A 484 -38.77 0.07 31.56
CA GLU A 484 -38.66 -0.54 32.91
C GLU A 484 -37.46 -1.50 33.06
N ALA A 485 -36.99 -2.12 31.98
CA ALA A 485 -35.83 -3.02 31.99
C ALA A 485 -34.48 -2.27 31.92
N GLN A 486 -34.48 -1.02 31.45
CA GLN A 486 -33.30 -0.14 31.39
C GLN A 486 -33.15 0.73 32.64
N GLU A 487 -34.21 0.92 33.43
CA GLU A 487 -34.20 1.65 34.72
C GLU A 487 -33.98 0.76 35.96
N ALA A 488 -33.49 -0.47 35.80
CA ALA A 488 -33.06 -1.27 36.95
C ALA A 488 -31.83 -0.60 37.63
N PRO A 489 -31.82 -0.37 38.96
CA PRO A 489 -30.69 0.27 39.63
C PRO A 489 -29.40 -0.54 39.48
N GLU A 490 -28.30 0.12 39.08
CA GLU A 490 -26.94 -0.42 39.11
C GLU A 490 -26.47 -0.67 40.56
N ASP A 491 -26.98 -1.71 41.21
CA ASP A 491 -26.36 -2.27 42.40
C ASP A 491 -25.96 -3.73 42.11
N LEU A 492 -24.82 -3.87 41.42
CA LEU A 492 -24.14 -5.15 41.28
C LEU A 492 -23.57 -5.56 42.65
N PRO A 493 -23.83 -6.79 43.15
CA PRO A 493 -23.28 -7.25 44.41
C PRO A 493 -21.73 -7.28 44.36
N PRO A 494 -21.03 -6.97 45.47
CA PRO A 494 -19.60 -6.64 45.48
C PRO A 494 -18.63 -7.79 45.21
N ASN A 495 -19.13 -8.95 44.74
CA ASN A 495 -18.33 -10.17 44.58
C ASN A 495 -18.37 -10.72 43.14
N LEU A 496 -18.19 -9.84 42.14
CA LEU A 496 -17.86 -10.26 40.78
C LEU A 496 -16.33 -10.30 40.62
N PRO A 497 -15.72 -11.46 40.33
CA PRO A 497 -14.29 -11.56 40.10
C PRO A 497 -13.90 -10.71 38.89
N ARG A 498 -13.16 -9.63 39.12
CA ARG A 498 -12.30 -9.05 38.09
C ARG A 498 -11.14 -10.03 37.91
N ASP A 499 -10.88 -10.40 36.65
CA ASP A 499 -9.59 -10.81 36.07
C ASP A 499 -9.87 -11.75 34.88
N LEU A 500 -10.03 -11.15 33.69
CA LEU A 500 -9.84 -11.82 32.41
C LEU A 500 -8.68 -11.15 31.67
N GLU A 501 -7.56 -10.98 32.36
CA GLU A 501 -6.26 -10.86 31.73
C GLU A 501 -5.66 -12.26 31.69
N ARG A 502 -5.40 -12.75 30.47
CA ARG A 502 -4.71 -14.02 30.24
C ARG A 502 -3.24 -13.84 30.64
N GLU A 503 -2.92 -14.11 31.90
CA GLU A 503 -1.57 -14.53 32.24
C GLU A 503 -1.39 -15.99 31.83
N THR A 504 -0.43 -16.23 30.95
CA THR A 504 0.05 -17.57 30.59
C THR A 504 0.61 -18.24 31.85
N PRO A 505 0.12 -19.43 32.27
CA PRO A 505 0.67 -20.10 33.44
C PRO A 505 2.13 -20.50 33.18
N PRO A 506 3.03 -20.38 34.18
CA PRO A 506 4.38 -20.90 34.07
C PRO A 506 4.35 -22.43 33.98
N ASP A 507 5.18 -22.95 33.09
CA ASP A 507 5.43 -24.38 32.87
C ASP A 507 5.96 -25.03 34.17
N LEU A 508 5.05 -25.67 34.90
CA LEU A 508 5.38 -26.57 35.99
C LEU A 508 4.97 -27.97 35.54
N GLY A 509 5.98 -28.72 35.11
CA GLY A 509 5.88 -30.13 34.74
C GLY A 509 5.09 -30.93 35.78
N GLY A 510 4.06 -31.62 35.30
CA GLY A 510 3.19 -32.47 36.11
C GLY A 510 3.16 -33.89 35.53
N THR A 511 3.86 -34.77 36.21
CA THR A 511 3.82 -36.23 36.06
C THR A 511 2.42 -36.81 36.27
N SER A 512 2.21 -37.99 35.69
CA SER A 512 1.04 -38.86 35.77
C SER A 512 0.46 -39.08 37.18
N GLY A 513 -0.87 -39.06 37.28
CA GLY A 513 -1.61 -39.89 38.23
C GLY A 513 -2.61 -39.18 39.12
N GLU A 514 -3.80 -39.79 39.17
CA GLU A 514 -4.74 -39.84 40.31
C GLU A 514 -6.07 -39.08 40.25
N PHE A 515 -7.09 -39.91 40.47
CA PHE A 515 -8.51 -39.64 40.66
C PHE A 515 -8.77 -38.92 42.00
N GLU A 516 -9.78 -38.04 42.07
CA GLU A 516 -11.01 -38.26 42.86
C GLU A 516 -11.89 -37.00 43.04
N GLN A 517 -13.15 -37.20 42.66
CA GLN A 517 -14.42 -36.72 43.25
C GLN A 517 -14.44 -35.56 44.27
N ASN A 518 -15.27 -34.55 43.96
CA ASN A 518 -16.14 -33.86 44.93
C ASN A 518 -17.41 -33.39 44.19
N ARG A 519 -18.52 -34.15 44.18
CA ARG A 519 -19.61 -34.20 45.18
C ARG A 519 -20.06 -32.83 45.73
N ARG A 520 -21.06 -32.22 45.07
CA ARG A 520 -22.36 -31.78 45.63
C ARG A 520 -23.11 -30.84 44.67
N SER A 521 -24.13 -31.36 43.99
CA SER A 521 -25.40 -30.64 43.79
C SER A 521 -26.49 -31.63 43.34
N ASN A 522 -27.58 -31.66 44.10
CA ASN A 522 -28.66 -32.63 44.05
C ASN A 522 -29.79 -32.17 43.11
N ILE A 523 -29.95 -32.80 41.95
CA ILE A 523 -31.22 -32.79 41.19
C ILE A 523 -31.56 -34.25 40.77
N PRO A 524 -32.70 -34.82 41.21
CA PRO A 524 -33.16 -36.15 40.79
C PRO A 524 -33.73 -36.19 39.35
N PRO A 525 -33.95 -37.40 38.77
CA PRO A 525 -33.96 -37.62 37.32
C PRO A 525 -35.34 -37.62 36.62
N ASN A 526 -35.30 -37.23 35.33
CA ASN A 526 -36.04 -37.60 34.09
C ASN A 526 -37.34 -38.47 34.15
N PRO A 527 -38.26 -38.38 33.14
CA PRO A 527 -38.11 -39.26 31.97
C PRO A 527 -38.69 -38.78 30.61
N GLY A 528 -37.92 -39.03 29.53
CA GLY A 528 -38.37 -39.53 28.20
C GLY A 528 -39.03 -38.54 27.23
N GLY A 529 -38.71 -38.46 25.94
CA GLY A 529 -37.79 -39.20 25.07
C GLY A 529 -38.05 -38.80 23.60
N GLY A 530 -37.07 -38.96 22.69
CA GLY A 530 -37.35 -38.93 21.25
C GLY A 530 -36.23 -38.46 20.30
N ARG A 531 -35.31 -39.39 19.97
CA ARG A 531 -34.64 -39.67 18.68
C ARG A 531 -33.97 -38.54 17.85
N GLY A 532 -32.69 -38.76 17.54
CA GLY A 532 -32.12 -38.50 16.21
C GLY A 532 -30.78 -37.77 16.17
N ASP A 533 -29.69 -38.54 16.27
CA ASP A 533 -28.31 -38.38 15.76
C ASP A 533 -27.62 -37.01 15.64
N GLY A 534 -26.37 -36.98 16.14
CA GLY A 534 -25.59 -35.78 16.42
C GLY A 534 -24.73 -35.22 15.26
N PRO A 535 -24.06 -34.08 15.49
CA PRO A 535 -23.33 -33.36 14.46
C PRO A 535 -21.85 -33.78 14.35
N SER A 536 -21.52 -34.17 13.11
CA SER A 536 -20.27 -34.03 12.33
C SER A 536 -19.03 -33.41 12.99
N LYS A 537 -17.96 -34.22 13.07
CA LYS A 537 -16.55 -33.76 13.11
C LYS A 537 -16.09 -33.27 11.72
N PRO A 538 -15.21 -32.26 11.63
CA PRO A 538 -14.58 -31.85 10.37
C PRO A 538 -13.41 -32.80 9.99
N PRO A 539 -13.12 -33.01 8.68
CA PRO A 539 -12.09 -33.95 8.23
C PRO A 539 -10.69 -33.32 8.12
N SER A 540 -9.68 -34.11 8.45
CA SER A 540 -8.25 -33.83 8.24
C SER A 540 -7.86 -33.91 6.75
N PRO A 541 -6.85 -33.15 6.28
CA PRO A 541 -6.40 -33.20 4.88
C PRO A 541 -5.60 -34.48 4.58
N ARG A 542 -5.85 -35.03 3.39
CA ARG A 542 -5.17 -36.21 2.81
C ARG A 542 -3.86 -35.80 2.14
N SER A 543 -2.80 -36.55 2.40
CA SER A 543 -1.56 -36.55 1.60
C SER A 543 -1.76 -37.32 0.28
N PRO A 544 -1.15 -36.89 -0.84
CA PRO A 544 -1.19 -37.67 -2.08
C PRO A 544 -0.23 -38.87 -2.04
N SER A 545 -0.73 -39.99 -2.54
CA SER A 545 -0.06 -41.28 -2.70
C SER A 545 1.02 -41.29 -3.79
N ARG A 546 2.20 -41.82 -3.45
CA ARG A 546 3.25 -42.25 -4.39
C ARG A 546 3.05 -43.73 -4.74
N GLU A 547 2.91 -44.05 -6.03
CA GLU A 547 3.05 -45.42 -6.53
C GLU A 547 4.53 -45.83 -6.56
N GLY A 548 4.80 -47.06 -6.13
CA GLY A 548 6.14 -47.63 -6.03
C GLY A 548 6.48 -48.62 -7.16
N GLY A 549 7.78 -48.88 -7.29
CA GLY A 549 8.39 -50.02 -7.98
C GLY A 549 9.84 -50.18 -7.51
N GLY A 550 10.17 -51.34 -6.92
CA GLY A 550 11.41 -51.67 -6.18
C GLY A 550 12.73 -51.66 -6.97
N VAL A 551 13.89 -52.11 -6.46
CA VAL A 551 14.25 -53.13 -5.45
C VAL A 551 15.72 -52.89 -5.03
N GLY A 552 16.12 -53.24 -3.80
CA GLY A 552 17.50 -53.64 -3.49
C GLY A 552 18.12 -52.98 -2.25
N GLU A 553 18.11 -53.72 -1.13
CA GLU A 553 18.80 -53.41 0.13
C GLU A 553 20.33 -53.47 -0.01
N ASP A 554 21.04 -52.56 0.65
CA ASP A 554 22.27 -52.89 1.40
C ASP A 554 22.53 -51.82 2.47
N GLU A 555 22.77 -52.31 3.68
CA GLU A 555 22.72 -51.62 4.96
C GLU A 555 24.07 -50.95 5.30
N LYS A 556 24.12 -49.61 5.41
CA LYS A 556 25.16 -48.88 6.15
C LYS A 556 24.59 -47.62 6.84
N THR A 557 24.48 -47.73 8.16
CA THR A 557 24.57 -46.68 9.19
C THR A 557 24.89 -45.27 8.70
N THR A 558 23.91 -44.36 8.73
CA THR A 558 24.11 -42.92 8.58
C THR A 558 23.14 -42.13 9.46
N THR A 559 23.65 -41.02 9.99
CA THR A 559 23.01 -39.97 10.80
C THR A 559 21.75 -39.40 10.13
N PRO A 560 20.85 -38.69 10.85
CA PRO A 560 19.67 -38.08 10.23
C PRO A 560 20.15 -37.07 9.18
N ASP A 561 19.82 -37.32 7.91
CA ASP A 561 20.21 -36.48 6.77
C ASP A 561 19.68 -35.06 7.00
N THR A 562 20.60 -34.18 7.40
CA THR A 562 20.35 -32.75 7.41
C THR A 562 20.40 -32.29 5.96
N PRO A 563 19.31 -31.73 5.40
CA PRO A 563 19.28 -31.32 3.99
C PRO A 563 20.38 -30.30 3.71
N LEU A 564 21.02 -30.43 2.55
CA LEU A 564 22.14 -29.59 2.14
C LEU A 564 21.64 -28.37 1.38
N CYS A 565 22.30 -27.24 1.59
CA CYS A 565 22.08 -26.02 0.81
C CYS A 565 22.41 -26.27 -0.67
N THR A 566 21.51 -25.88 -1.58
CA THR A 566 21.69 -26.09 -3.04
C THR A 566 22.78 -25.20 -3.65
N ILE A 567 23.25 -24.18 -2.93
CA ILE A 567 24.32 -23.26 -3.36
C ILE A 567 25.69 -23.71 -2.84
N CYS A 568 25.86 -23.87 -1.52
CA CYS A 568 27.18 -24.12 -0.91
C CYS A 568 27.41 -25.56 -0.44
N THR A 569 26.42 -26.44 -0.59
CA THR A 569 26.44 -27.88 -0.23
C THR A 569 26.73 -28.19 1.25
N GLN A 570 26.66 -27.19 2.14
CA GLN A 570 26.77 -27.38 3.59
C GLN A 570 25.42 -27.74 4.24
N PRO A 571 25.41 -28.43 5.40
CA PRO A 571 24.18 -28.77 6.13
C PRO A 571 23.35 -27.54 6.48
N MET A 572 22.05 -27.59 6.21
CA MET A 572 21.12 -26.53 6.56
C MET A 572 20.69 -26.62 8.02
N ASN A 573 20.34 -25.48 8.60
CA ASN A 573 19.63 -25.47 9.87
C ASN A 573 18.28 -26.20 9.70
N THR A 574 17.97 -27.14 10.61
CA THR A 574 16.77 -27.97 10.56
C THR A 574 15.47 -27.17 10.62
N ASP A 575 15.41 -26.05 11.34
CA ASP A 575 14.23 -25.19 11.38
C ASP A 575 13.97 -24.49 10.05
N TRP A 576 15.04 -24.20 9.30
CA TRP A 576 14.96 -23.58 7.98
C TRP A 576 14.49 -24.56 6.92
N ALA A 577 15.06 -25.75 6.93
CA ALA A 577 14.65 -26.82 6.05
C ALA A 577 13.18 -27.23 6.26
N ASN A 578 12.72 -27.29 7.52
CA ASN A 578 11.32 -27.60 7.85
C ASN A 578 10.34 -26.52 7.37
N ARG A 579 10.81 -25.30 7.09
CA ARG A 579 10.02 -24.21 6.50
C ARG A 579 10.04 -24.20 4.97
N GLY A 580 10.72 -25.17 4.34
CA GLY A 580 10.74 -25.36 2.89
C GLY A 580 11.82 -24.56 2.14
N TYR A 581 12.81 -23.99 2.86
CA TYR A 581 13.96 -23.36 2.22
C TYR A 581 15.00 -24.41 1.81
N ASP A 582 15.63 -24.20 0.66
CA ASP A 582 16.69 -25.05 0.09
C ASP A 582 18.07 -24.35 0.02
N THR A 583 18.17 -23.10 0.49
CA THR A 583 19.43 -22.32 0.59
C THR A 583 19.60 -21.65 1.96
N HIS A 584 20.84 -21.33 2.38
CA HIS A 584 21.10 -20.47 3.55
C HIS A 584 20.73 -19.01 3.27
N ILE A 585 20.35 -18.24 4.30
CA ILE A 585 20.19 -16.77 4.17
C ILE A 585 21.56 -16.16 3.86
N GLY A 586 21.64 -15.33 2.81
CA GLY A 586 22.88 -14.60 2.52
C GLY A 586 23.95 -15.45 1.86
N CYS A 587 23.60 -16.64 1.37
CA CYS A 587 24.46 -17.42 0.50
C CYS A 587 24.51 -16.74 -0.88
N ASP A 588 25.69 -16.31 -1.30
CA ASP A 588 25.89 -15.71 -2.62
C ASP A 588 25.83 -16.80 -3.71
N PRO A 589 24.88 -16.72 -4.66
CA PRO A 589 24.71 -17.74 -5.71
C PRO A 589 25.85 -17.79 -6.73
N HIS A 590 26.72 -16.77 -6.79
CA HIS A 590 27.88 -16.74 -7.69
C HIS A 590 29.16 -17.25 -7.03
N THR A 591 29.33 -17.03 -5.72
CA THR A 591 30.59 -17.34 -5.03
C THR A 591 30.48 -18.49 -4.03
N GLY A 592 29.28 -18.90 -3.63
CA GLY A 592 29.05 -19.91 -2.60
C GLY A 592 29.41 -19.44 -1.18
N SER A 593 29.67 -18.13 -1.01
CA SER A 593 30.13 -17.52 0.23
C SER A 593 28.97 -17.22 1.17
N HIS A 594 29.19 -17.29 2.49
CA HIS A 594 28.25 -16.85 3.52
C HIS A 594 28.94 -15.80 4.41
N PRO A 595 28.23 -14.81 4.98
CA PRO A 595 28.78 -14.01 6.07
C PRO A 595 29.07 -14.91 7.27
N ASP A 596 30.33 -15.12 7.64
CA ASP A 596 30.74 -15.93 8.78
C ASP A 596 30.09 -15.40 10.09
N THR A 597 28.96 -15.99 10.50
CA THR A 597 28.48 -15.90 11.87
C THR A 597 28.90 -17.17 12.58
N GLY A 598 30.00 -17.09 13.32
CA GLY A 598 30.59 -18.21 14.02
C GLY A 598 29.63 -18.83 15.04
N HIS A 599 29.28 -20.09 14.81
CA HIS A 599 28.91 -21.02 15.88
C HIS A 599 29.55 -22.37 15.59
N GLY A 600 30.80 -22.52 16.01
CA GLY A 600 31.42 -23.80 16.29
C GLY A 600 31.61 -23.96 17.80
N ALA A 601 31.26 -25.14 18.30
CA ALA A 601 31.62 -25.75 19.58
C ALA A 601 30.87 -25.29 20.86
N ALA A 602 29.81 -26.02 21.21
CA ALA A 602 29.67 -26.80 22.46
C ALA A 602 28.41 -27.67 22.38
#